data_AF-A0AAW9HZW0-F1
#
_entry.id   AF-A0AAW9HZW0-F1
#
_cell.length_a   1.000
_cell.length_b   1.000
_cell.length_c   1.000
_cell.angle_alpha   90.00
_cell.angle_beta   90.00
_cell.angle_gamma   90.00
#
_symmetry.space_group_name_H-M   'P 1'
#
loop_
_entity.id
_entity.type
_entity.pdbx_description
1 polymer ?
#
loop_
_entity_poly.entity_id
_entity_poly.type
_entity_poly.pdbx_seq_one_letter_code
_entity_poly.pdbx_strand_id
1 'polypeptide(L)'
;MKINSNYSDLELCEYMIKNISDDDLKNLILENNNLRIKCGAFDKKNLKYEREKSVNAAITLSKSNKALRESIISIWELESTVFYKDIHIDNIEDVKRFIKKDLNSKEMFLLAMLLWEKSSSELNDYGDKIFDNCRSNKYKSEKEKSTMKDTSNLLSMNLADCIDAINNYDNKINEYEEKLKAKDEIIRELREQLMLNVGSKELKKEVNKLGKTIQKSNNDLKNYSDDITKVVGTLKVELTDIKKEVNKQVITMDSNNKLLVNELSKKIKDFQNTIMGLILDDNKRLIKDINETINKHLENIRDTSKEEKDKSIKLEAKREKIKNNTNNFKGDDGTGVQKFSKELENFLEMPELDKKL
;
A
#
# COMPACT_ATOMS: atom_id res chain seq x y z
N MET A 1 -24.39 -4.60 -10.90
CA MET A 1 -25.52 -5.55 -10.87
C MET A 1 -26.12 -5.42 -9.49
N LYS A 2 -27.46 -5.33 -9.31
CA LYS A 2 -28.02 -5.29 -7.96
C LYS A 2 -28.29 -6.74 -7.54
N ILE A 3 -27.70 -7.16 -6.42
CA ILE A 3 -28.03 -8.41 -5.75
C ILE A 3 -29.51 -8.33 -5.37
N ASN A 4 -30.34 -9.23 -5.92
CA ASN A 4 -31.75 -9.29 -5.58
C ASN A 4 -31.93 -10.28 -4.43
N SER A 5 -31.75 -9.78 -3.21
CA SER A 5 -31.74 -10.54 -1.96
C SER A 5 -32.74 -9.94 -0.98
N ASN A 6 -33.40 -10.80 -0.21
CA ASN A 6 -34.29 -10.39 0.89
C ASN A 6 -33.51 -9.88 2.12
N TYR A 7 -32.18 -9.92 2.09
CA TYR A 7 -31.30 -9.51 3.18
C TYR A 7 -30.75 -8.11 2.94
N SER A 8 -30.63 -7.33 4.02
CA SER A 8 -30.00 -6.02 3.96
C SER A 8 -28.47 -6.11 3.80
N ASP A 9 -27.87 -5.11 3.14
CA ASP A 9 -26.41 -4.95 3.05
C ASP A 9 -25.72 -5.06 4.42
N LEU A 10 -26.40 -4.60 5.47
CA LEU A 10 -25.91 -4.69 6.83
C LEU A 10 -25.86 -6.14 7.31
N GLU A 11 -26.93 -6.91 7.15
CA GLU A 11 -26.99 -8.31 7.57
C GLU A 11 -25.96 -9.17 6.83
N LEU A 12 -25.78 -8.92 5.52
CA LEU A 12 -24.75 -9.59 4.72
C LEU A 12 -23.35 -9.26 5.23
N CYS A 13 -23.07 -7.98 5.47
CA CYS A 13 -21.78 -7.53 5.99
C CYS A 13 -21.48 -8.10 7.40
N GLU A 14 -22.47 -8.12 8.29
CA GLU A 14 -22.31 -8.71 9.64
C GLU A 14 -21.99 -10.20 9.56
N TYR A 15 -22.69 -10.94 8.69
CA TYR A 15 -22.42 -12.35 8.46
C TYR A 15 -21.01 -12.58 7.89
N MET A 16 -20.59 -11.78 6.90
CA MET A 16 -19.23 -11.83 6.33
C MET A 16 -18.17 -11.62 7.42
N ILE A 17 -18.29 -10.55 8.22
CA ILE A 17 -17.31 -10.20 9.27
C ILE A 17 -17.22 -11.29 10.34
N LYS A 18 -18.32 -11.96 10.67
CA LYS A 18 -18.33 -13.03 11.67
C LYS A 18 -17.60 -14.29 11.21
N ASN A 19 -17.63 -14.57 9.91
CA ASN A 19 -17.16 -15.82 9.32
C ASN A 19 -15.85 -15.70 8.51
N ILE A 20 -15.30 -14.49 8.36
CA ILE A 20 -14.01 -14.27 7.71
C ILE A 20 -12.86 -14.89 8.53
N SER A 21 -11.78 -15.33 7.89
CA SER A 21 -10.65 -15.95 8.60
C SER A 21 -10.00 -14.97 9.59
N ASP A 22 -9.27 -15.47 10.59
CA ASP A 22 -8.54 -14.61 11.53
C ASP A 22 -7.56 -13.67 10.80
N ASP A 23 -6.84 -14.17 9.80
CA ASP A 23 -5.87 -13.37 9.04
C ASP A 23 -6.56 -12.29 8.21
N ASP A 24 -7.66 -12.62 7.55
CA ASP A 24 -8.42 -11.67 6.75
C ASP A 24 -9.12 -10.61 7.62
N LEU A 25 -9.68 -11.02 8.78
CA LEU A 25 -10.22 -10.09 9.78
C LEU A 25 -9.13 -9.14 10.28
N LYS A 26 -7.91 -9.64 10.45
CA LYS A 26 -6.75 -8.84 10.84
C LYS A 26 -6.34 -7.85 9.76
N ASN A 27 -6.30 -8.26 8.49
CA ASN A 27 -6.01 -7.35 7.38
C ASN A 27 -7.04 -6.22 7.35
N LEU A 28 -8.33 -6.56 7.46
CA LEU A 28 -9.43 -5.60 7.51
C LEU A 28 -9.31 -4.60 8.67
N ILE A 29 -8.86 -5.04 9.85
CA ILE A 29 -8.63 -4.16 11.01
C ILE A 29 -7.39 -3.28 10.81
N LEU A 30 -6.31 -3.81 10.24
CA LEU A 30 -5.05 -3.10 10.04
C LEU A 30 -5.17 -2.00 8.97
N GLU A 31 -5.92 -2.27 7.91
CA GLU A 31 -6.18 -1.35 6.80
C GLU A 31 -7.12 -0.21 7.20
N ASN A 32 -7.93 -0.39 8.25
CA ASN A 32 -8.89 0.59 8.71
C ASN A 32 -8.46 1.25 10.04
N ASN A 33 -7.98 2.49 9.95
CA ASN A 33 -7.54 3.25 11.14
C ASN A 33 -8.60 3.35 12.24
N ASN A 34 -9.90 3.44 11.91
CA ASN A 34 -10.96 3.52 12.91
C ASN A 34 -11.20 2.18 13.61
N LEU A 35 -11.10 1.05 12.90
CA LEU A 35 -11.14 -0.28 13.51
C LEU A 35 -9.93 -0.49 14.40
N ARG A 36 -8.74 -0.13 13.91
CA ARG A 36 -7.50 -0.25 14.67
C ARG A 36 -7.57 0.49 16.00
N ILE A 37 -8.16 1.69 16.03
CA ILE A 37 -8.36 2.46 17.27
C ILE A 37 -9.39 1.77 18.18
N LYS A 38 -10.51 1.29 17.64
CA LYS A 38 -11.57 0.62 18.43
C LYS A 38 -11.15 -0.74 18.99
N CYS A 39 -10.28 -1.47 18.30
CA CYS A 39 -9.77 -2.77 18.73
C CYS A 39 -8.62 -2.66 19.76
N GLY A 40 -8.03 -1.47 19.95
CA GLY A 40 -6.97 -1.22 20.94
C GLY A 40 -5.56 -1.58 20.46
N ALA A 41 -4.64 -1.85 21.40
CA ALA A 41 -3.28 -2.28 21.07
C ALA A 41 -3.35 -3.63 20.33
N PHE A 42 -3.17 -3.57 19.02
CA PHE A 42 -3.33 -4.70 18.11
C PHE A 42 -2.20 -5.73 18.32
N ASP A 43 -2.38 -6.64 19.28
CA ASP A 43 -1.44 -7.73 19.49
C ASP A 43 -1.75 -8.88 18.53
N LYS A 44 -0.99 -8.92 17.43
CA LYS A 44 -1.09 -9.93 16.37
C LYS A 44 -0.99 -11.36 16.91
N LYS A 45 -0.35 -11.60 18.07
CA LYS A 45 -0.20 -12.94 18.64
C LYS A 45 -1.47 -13.46 19.30
N ASN A 46 -2.37 -12.57 19.71
CA ASN A 46 -3.54 -12.92 20.52
C ASN A 46 -4.88 -12.81 19.77
N LEU A 47 -4.87 -12.58 18.45
CA LEU A 47 -6.11 -12.38 17.68
C LEU A 47 -7.07 -13.56 17.80
N LYS A 48 -6.56 -14.80 17.82
CA LYS A 48 -7.36 -16.01 18.04
C LYS A 48 -8.14 -15.96 19.37
N TYR A 49 -7.57 -15.32 20.39
CA TYR A 49 -8.15 -15.14 21.72
C TYR A 49 -9.03 -13.88 21.82
N GLU A 50 -8.78 -12.87 20.99
CA GLU A 50 -9.50 -11.58 20.97
C GLU A 50 -10.49 -11.45 19.79
N ARG A 51 -10.77 -12.56 19.09
CA ARG A 51 -11.57 -12.58 17.86
C ARG A 51 -12.96 -11.99 18.07
N GLU A 52 -13.64 -12.38 19.14
CA GLU A 52 -15.01 -11.93 19.41
C GLU A 52 -15.09 -10.41 19.60
N LYS A 53 -14.15 -9.83 20.35
CA LYS A 53 -14.05 -8.38 20.55
C LYS A 53 -13.80 -7.66 19.22
N SER A 54 -12.92 -8.23 18.40
CA SER A 54 -12.57 -7.70 17.07
C SER A 54 -13.75 -7.75 16.10
N VAL A 55 -14.49 -8.85 16.07
CA VAL A 55 -15.73 -9.02 15.30
C VAL A 55 -16.78 -8.00 15.74
N ASN A 56 -17.02 -7.86 17.04
CA ASN A 56 -18.00 -6.91 17.57
C ASN A 56 -17.64 -5.46 17.25
N ALA A 57 -16.35 -5.10 17.31
CA ALA A 57 -15.87 -3.79 16.92
C ALA A 57 -16.06 -3.53 15.40
N ALA A 58 -15.76 -4.54 14.58
CA ALA A 58 -15.95 -4.49 13.12
C ALA A 58 -17.41 -4.34 12.73
N ILE A 59 -18.31 -5.12 13.33
CA ILE A 59 -19.78 -5.00 13.16
C ILE A 59 -20.26 -3.62 13.60
N THR A 60 -19.80 -3.12 14.75
CA THR A 60 -20.20 -1.81 15.24
C THR A 60 -19.77 -0.69 14.28
N LEU A 61 -18.58 -0.80 13.68
CA LEU A 61 -18.14 0.17 12.69
C LEU A 61 -18.94 0.03 11.38
N SER A 62 -19.19 -1.20 10.92
CA SER A 62 -19.94 -1.43 9.68
C SER A 62 -21.34 -0.83 9.78
N LYS A 63 -22.02 -0.92 10.93
CA LYS A 63 -23.30 -0.22 11.20
C LYS A 63 -23.22 1.29 10.95
N SER A 64 -22.13 1.91 11.40
CA SER A 64 -21.93 3.37 11.29
C SER A 64 -21.31 3.86 9.99
N ASN A 65 -20.74 2.98 9.16
CA ASN A 65 -19.98 3.37 7.96
C ASN A 65 -20.50 2.67 6.70
N LYS A 66 -21.33 3.38 5.93
CA LYS A 66 -21.93 2.86 4.69
C LYS A 66 -20.89 2.50 3.63
N ALA A 67 -19.89 3.36 3.42
CA ALA A 67 -18.85 3.12 2.42
C ALA A 67 -18.04 1.85 2.75
N LEU A 68 -17.80 1.57 4.03
CA LEU A 68 -17.16 0.32 4.45
C LEU A 68 -18.03 -0.90 4.13
N ARG A 69 -19.35 -0.83 4.38
CA ARG A 69 -20.27 -1.92 4.03
C ARG A 69 -20.26 -2.21 2.54
N GLU A 70 -20.42 -1.16 1.73
CA GLU A 70 -20.39 -1.25 0.27
C GLU A 70 -19.05 -1.82 -0.22
N SER A 71 -17.92 -1.35 0.32
CA SER A 71 -16.59 -1.85 -0.07
C SER A 71 -16.39 -3.33 0.26
N ILE A 72 -16.81 -3.76 1.47
CA ILE A 72 -16.71 -5.16 1.87
C ILE A 72 -17.57 -6.01 0.93
N ILE A 73 -18.83 -5.62 0.68
CA ILE A 73 -19.73 -6.36 -0.21
C ILE A 73 -19.10 -6.48 -1.61
N SER A 74 -18.58 -5.39 -2.17
CA SER A 74 -17.96 -5.41 -3.51
C SER A 74 -16.72 -6.29 -3.62
N ILE A 75 -15.89 -6.38 -2.57
CA ILE A 75 -14.75 -7.31 -2.55
C ILE A 75 -15.25 -8.76 -2.61
N TRP A 76 -16.30 -9.06 -1.86
CA TRP A 76 -16.87 -10.42 -1.81
C TRP A 76 -17.66 -10.78 -3.07
N GLU A 77 -18.30 -9.83 -3.75
CA GLU A 77 -18.85 -9.99 -5.10
C GLU A 77 -17.75 -10.35 -6.12
N LEU A 78 -16.62 -9.65 -6.06
CA LEU A 78 -15.45 -9.93 -6.88
C LEU A 78 -14.88 -11.32 -6.59
N GLU A 79 -14.69 -11.68 -5.31
CA GLU A 79 -14.25 -13.02 -4.93
C GLU A 79 -15.19 -14.10 -5.44
N SER A 80 -16.51 -13.90 -5.32
CA SER A 80 -17.51 -14.83 -5.84
C SER A 80 -17.37 -15.03 -7.34
N THR A 81 -17.31 -13.94 -8.10
CA THR A 81 -17.17 -13.97 -9.56
C THR A 81 -15.88 -14.68 -9.99
N VAL A 82 -14.77 -14.45 -9.28
CA VAL A 82 -13.48 -15.09 -9.58
C VAL A 82 -13.49 -16.57 -9.22
N PHE A 83 -13.98 -16.91 -8.02
CA PHE A 83 -14.02 -18.29 -7.53
C PHE A 83 -14.92 -19.18 -8.39
N TYR A 84 -16.00 -18.62 -8.93
CA TYR A 84 -16.99 -19.34 -9.74
C TYR A 84 -16.90 -19.06 -11.25
N LYS A 85 -15.85 -18.39 -11.72
CA LYS A 85 -15.73 -17.93 -13.11
C LYS A 85 -15.96 -19.02 -14.15
N ASP A 86 -15.45 -20.22 -13.89
CA ASP A 86 -15.48 -21.35 -14.83
C ASP A 86 -16.66 -22.31 -14.58
N ILE A 87 -17.58 -21.94 -13.68
CA ILE A 87 -18.73 -22.77 -13.31
C ILE A 87 -19.98 -22.21 -13.99
N HIS A 88 -20.61 -23.04 -14.81
CA HIS A 88 -21.90 -22.73 -15.44
C HIS A 88 -23.05 -23.27 -14.58
N ILE A 89 -23.88 -22.34 -14.11
CA ILE A 89 -25.07 -22.63 -13.31
C ILE A 89 -26.25 -21.99 -14.04
N ASP A 90 -27.04 -22.84 -14.68
CA ASP A 90 -28.23 -22.42 -15.43
C ASP A 90 -29.52 -22.79 -14.68
N ASN A 91 -29.48 -23.81 -13.83
CA ASN A 91 -30.62 -24.27 -13.05
C ASN A 91 -30.22 -24.84 -11.66
N ILE A 92 -31.22 -25.12 -10.82
CA ILE A 92 -31.01 -25.63 -9.44
C ILE A 92 -30.27 -26.99 -9.42
N GLU A 93 -30.44 -27.83 -10.45
CA GLU A 93 -29.81 -29.14 -10.49
C GLU A 93 -28.29 -29.02 -10.66
N ASP A 94 -27.82 -28.02 -11.41
CA ASP A 94 -26.40 -27.69 -11.52
C ASP A 94 -25.81 -27.29 -10.15
N VAL A 95 -26.56 -26.46 -9.40
CA VAL A 95 -26.17 -26.05 -8.04
C VAL A 95 -26.06 -27.26 -7.11
N LYS A 96 -27.04 -28.16 -7.13
CA LYS A 96 -27.04 -29.37 -6.30
C LYS A 96 -25.89 -30.31 -6.66
N ARG A 97 -25.54 -30.43 -7.94
CA ARG A 97 -24.36 -31.21 -8.37
C ARG A 97 -23.07 -30.58 -7.85
N PHE A 98 -22.99 -29.26 -7.83
CA PHE A 98 -21.84 -28.53 -7.32
C PHE A 98 -21.66 -28.69 -5.81
N ILE A 99 -22.72 -28.51 -5.01
CA ILE A 99 -22.67 -28.60 -3.53
C ILE A 99 -22.20 -29.96 -3.02
N LYS A 100 -22.44 -31.05 -3.77
CA LYS A 100 -22.05 -32.42 -3.36
C LYS A 100 -20.53 -32.64 -3.21
N LYS A 101 -19.69 -31.66 -3.57
CA LYS A 101 -18.22 -31.76 -3.54
C LYS A 101 -17.55 -31.29 -2.23
N ASP A 102 -18.28 -31.24 -1.11
CA ASP A 102 -17.82 -30.73 0.21
C ASP A 102 -17.34 -29.27 0.17
N LEU A 103 -18.30 -28.35 0.10
CA LEU A 103 -18.03 -26.91 0.23
C LEU A 103 -18.09 -26.48 1.70
N ASN A 104 -17.14 -25.63 2.10
CA ASN A 104 -17.14 -25.02 3.43
C ASN A 104 -18.11 -23.83 3.52
N SER A 105 -18.29 -23.27 4.72
CA SER A 105 -19.22 -22.16 4.95
C SER A 105 -18.89 -20.88 4.18
N LYS A 106 -17.61 -20.60 3.88
CA LYS A 106 -17.20 -19.45 3.06
C LYS A 106 -17.63 -19.65 1.60
N GLU A 107 -17.36 -20.83 1.06
CA GLU A 107 -17.71 -21.18 -0.32
C GLU A 107 -19.24 -21.23 -0.51
N MET A 108 -19.97 -21.80 0.44
CA MET A 108 -21.44 -21.80 0.42
C MET A 108 -22.01 -20.37 0.45
N PHE A 109 -21.38 -19.46 1.19
CA PHE A 109 -21.78 -18.06 1.20
C PHE A 109 -21.49 -17.35 -0.13
N LEU A 110 -20.31 -17.56 -0.72
CA LEU A 110 -19.98 -17.02 -2.04
C LEU A 110 -20.94 -17.56 -3.12
N LEU A 111 -21.29 -18.85 -3.05
CA LEU A 111 -22.28 -19.46 -3.94
C LEU A 111 -23.65 -18.80 -3.81
N ALA A 112 -24.12 -18.49 -2.59
CA ALA A 112 -25.36 -17.75 -2.40
C ALA A 112 -25.32 -16.38 -3.08
N MET A 113 -24.22 -15.64 -2.93
CA MET A 113 -24.04 -14.35 -3.61
C MET A 113 -24.08 -14.48 -5.13
N LEU A 114 -23.39 -15.47 -5.70
CA LEU A 114 -23.42 -15.73 -7.15
C LEU A 114 -24.84 -16.02 -7.64
N LEU A 115 -25.62 -16.79 -6.88
CA LEU A 115 -26.99 -17.15 -7.26
C LEU A 115 -27.92 -15.93 -7.26
N TRP A 116 -27.71 -14.96 -6.37
CA TRP A 116 -28.48 -13.71 -6.34
C TRP A 116 -28.16 -12.75 -7.50
N GLU A 117 -27.02 -12.92 -8.17
CA GLU A 117 -26.71 -12.17 -9.39
C GLU A 117 -27.43 -12.73 -10.62
N LYS A 118 -27.94 -13.96 -10.56
CA LYS A 118 -28.67 -14.56 -11.68
C LYS A 118 -30.03 -13.88 -11.84
N SER A 119 -30.47 -13.73 -13.08
CA SER A 119 -31.79 -13.19 -13.42
C SER A 119 -32.96 -14.13 -13.07
N SER A 120 -32.68 -15.40 -12.75
CA SER A 120 -33.68 -16.40 -12.40
C SER A 120 -34.10 -16.27 -10.93
N SER A 121 -35.40 -16.03 -10.71
CA SER A 121 -35.98 -15.98 -9.36
C SER A 121 -35.81 -17.31 -8.61
N GLU A 122 -35.90 -18.45 -9.30
CA GLU A 122 -35.71 -19.76 -8.67
C GLU A 122 -34.28 -19.95 -8.14
N LEU A 123 -33.27 -19.43 -8.86
CA LEU A 123 -31.88 -19.46 -8.41
C LEU A 123 -31.68 -18.51 -7.23
N ASN A 124 -32.29 -17.33 -7.26
CA ASN A 124 -32.24 -16.38 -6.13
C ASN A 124 -32.86 -16.99 -4.87
N ASP A 125 -34.05 -17.61 -4.97
CA ASP A 125 -34.72 -18.30 -3.85
C ASP A 125 -33.88 -19.45 -3.29
N TYR A 126 -33.13 -20.14 -4.15
CA TYR A 126 -32.21 -21.18 -3.73
C TYR A 126 -30.97 -20.59 -3.03
N GLY A 127 -30.48 -19.43 -3.48
CA GLY A 127 -29.46 -18.63 -2.79
C GLY A 127 -29.88 -18.26 -1.37
N ASP A 128 -31.12 -17.80 -1.18
CA ASP A 128 -31.67 -17.50 0.16
C ASP A 128 -31.62 -18.71 1.08
N LYS A 129 -32.01 -19.90 0.59
CA LYS A 129 -31.94 -21.16 1.35
C LYS A 129 -30.52 -21.53 1.74
N ILE A 130 -29.55 -21.35 0.85
CA ILE A 130 -28.14 -21.61 1.14
C ILE A 130 -27.66 -20.64 2.24
N PHE A 131 -27.97 -19.35 2.11
CA PHE A 131 -27.59 -18.35 3.10
C PHE A 131 -28.21 -18.62 4.48
N ASP A 132 -29.49 -18.99 4.54
CA ASP A 132 -30.15 -19.34 5.81
C ASP A 132 -29.51 -20.56 6.48
N ASN A 133 -29.10 -21.56 5.70
CA ASN A 133 -28.39 -22.72 6.21
C ASN A 133 -26.97 -22.35 6.71
N CYS A 134 -26.30 -21.42 6.03
CA CYS A 134 -25.03 -20.83 6.46
C CYS A 134 -25.20 -20.11 7.82
N ARG A 135 -26.21 -19.23 7.94
CA ARG A 135 -26.56 -18.52 9.18
C ARG A 135 -26.92 -19.47 10.33
N SER A 136 -27.59 -20.58 10.01
CA SER A 136 -27.96 -21.63 10.97
C SER A 136 -26.82 -22.57 11.33
N ASN A 137 -25.59 -22.31 10.86
CA ASN A 137 -24.42 -23.18 11.05
C ASN A 137 -24.64 -24.64 10.64
N LYS A 138 -25.48 -24.90 9.63
CA LYS A 138 -25.72 -26.28 9.13
C LYS A 138 -24.54 -26.81 8.31
N TYR A 139 -23.75 -25.92 7.71
CA TYR A 139 -22.55 -26.24 6.92
C TYR A 139 -21.27 -26.03 7.74
N LYS A 140 -21.23 -26.51 9.00
CA LYS A 140 -20.06 -26.29 9.88
C LYS A 140 -18.77 -26.54 9.12
N SER A 141 -17.86 -25.56 9.19
CA SER A 141 -16.44 -25.72 8.82
C SER A 141 -15.96 -27.06 9.37
N GLU A 142 -15.13 -27.76 8.59
CA GLU A 142 -14.45 -28.96 9.06
C GLU A 142 -14.06 -28.77 10.54
N LYS A 143 -14.62 -29.60 11.42
CA LYS A 143 -13.88 -29.95 12.64
C LYS A 143 -12.50 -30.30 12.12
N GLU A 144 -11.46 -29.65 12.64
CA GLU A 144 -10.07 -30.04 12.44
C GLU A 144 -10.00 -31.56 12.33
N LYS A 145 -9.90 -32.06 11.09
CA LYS A 145 -9.51 -33.44 10.88
C LYS A 145 -8.06 -33.41 11.31
N SER A 146 -7.85 -33.86 12.54
CA SER A 146 -6.55 -34.33 13.00
C SER A 146 -5.99 -35.18 11.85
N THR A 147 -4.98 -34.67 11.18
CA THR A 147 -4.22 -35.43 10.19
C THR A 147 -3.30 -36.36 10.95
N MET A 148 -3.87 -37.34 11.65
CA MET A 148 -3.15 -38.55 11.99
C MET A 148 -3.30 -39.48 10.78
N LYS A 149 -2.43 -39.30 9.78
CA LYS A 149 -2.27 -40.27 8.70
C LYS A 149 -1.67 -41.55 9.29
N ASP A 150 -2.31 -42.67 8.95
CA ASP A 150 -1.88 -44.06 9.13
C ASP A 150 -1.61 -44.57 10.56
N THR A 151 -2.70 -44.85 11.30
CA THR A 151 -2.67 -45.79 12.44
C THR A 151 -2.64 -47.27 12.00
N SER A 152 -2.70 -47.56 10.70
CA SER A 152 -2.61 -48.92 10.15
C SER A 152 -1.27 -49.60 10.49
N ASN A 153 -0.17 -48.85 10.44
CA ASN A 153 1.16 -49.32 10.86
C ASN A 153 1.29 -49.45 12.40
N LEU A 154 0.56 -48.61 13.15
CA LEU A 154 0.59 -48.57 14.61
C LEU A 154 -0.14 -49.77 15.24
N LEU A 155 -1.14 -50.31 14.54
CA LEU A 155 -1.83 -51.54 14.89
C LEU A 155 -1.01 -52.82 14.58
N SER A 156 0.03 -52.71 13.75
CA SER A 156 0.93 -53.83 13.39
C SER A 156 2.31 -53.77 14.05
N MET A 157 2.64 -52.66 14.72
CA MET A 157 3.89 -52.50 15.46
C MET A 157 3.80 -53.22 16.81
N ASN A 158 4.86 -53.92 17.20
CA ASN A 158 4.94 -54.43 18.55
C ASN A 158 5.17 -53.25 19.53
N LEU A 159 4.91 -53.46 20.82
CA LEU A 159 4.98 -52.39 21.82
C LEU A 159 6.37 -51.71 21.88
N ALA A 160 7.44 -52.43 21.60
CA ALA A 160 8.80 -51.88 21.58
C ALA A 160 9.01 -50.94 20.39
N ASP A 161 8.52 -51.30 19.20
CA ASP A 161 8.61 -50.44 18.01
C ASP A 161 7.82 -49.13 18.17
N CYS A 162 6.68 -49.19 18.89
CA CYS A 162 5.90 -48.00 19.26
C CYS A 162 6.66 -47.10 20.25
N ILE A 163 7.33 -47.69 21.25
CA ILE A 163 8.13 -46.94 22.23
C ILE A 163 9.34 -46.27 21.55
N ASP A 164 10.01 -46.97 20.64
CA ASP A 164 11.15 -46.42 19.90
C ASP A 164 10.73 -45.29 18.94
N ALA A 165 9.56 -45.43 18.30
CA ALA A 165 8.99 -44.36 17.47
C ALA A 165 8.69 -43.10 18.30
N ILE A 166 8.08 -43.26 19.47
CA ILE A 166 7.77 -42.15 20.39
C ILE A 166 9.06 -41.44 20.83
N ASN A 167 10.06 -42.20 21.29
CA ASN A 167 11.35 -41.64 21.70
C ASN A 167 12.05 -40.89 20.56
N ASN A 168 11.94 -41.38 19.32
CA ASN A 168 12.53 -40.72 18.16
C ASN A 168 11.79 -39.42 17.80
N TYR A 169 10.46 -39.38 17.95
CA TYR A 169 9.69 -38.15 17.78
C TYR A 169 9.96 -37.13 18.88
N ASP A 170 10.12 -37.55 20.14
CA ASP A 170 10.49 -36.66 21.26
C ASP A 170 11.87 -36.02 21.01
N ASN A 171 12.84 -36.79 20.51
CA ASN A 171 14.15 -36.25 20.13
C ASN A 171 14.06 -35.23 18.99
N LYS A 172 13.21 -35.47 17.98
CA LYS A 172 12.98 -34.51 16.89
C LYS A 172 12.27 -33.26 17.37
N ILE A 173 11.31 -33.38 18.30
CA ILE A 173 10.63 -32.24 18.91
C ILE A 173 11.65 -31.37 19.64
N ASN A 174 12.51 -31.97 20.47
CA ASN A 174 13.58 -31.25 21.16
C ASN A 174 14.53 -30.52 20.19
N GLU A 175 14.93 -31.18 19.09
CA GLU A 175 15.78 -30.57 18.06
C GLU A 175 15.10 -29.37 17.36
N TYR A 176 13.80 -29.45 17.09
CA TYR A 176 13.04 -28.35 16.50
C TYR A 176 12.82 -27.20 17.48
N GLU A 177 12.64 -27.47 18.77
CA GLU A 177 12.55 -26.44 19.82
C GLU A 177 13.84 -25.62 19.93
N GLU A 178 15.01 -26.26 19.86
CA GLU A 178 16.29 -25.55 19.86
C GLU A 178 16.48 -24.67 18.61
N LYS A 179 16.11 -25.19 17.43
CA LYS A 179 16.13 -24.41 16.18
C LYS A 179 15.18 -23.22 16.21
N LEU A 180 14.03 -23.36 16.89
CA LEU A 180 13.07 -22.27 17.07
C LEU A 180 13.67 -21.17 17.97
N LYS A 181 14.25 -21.54 19.12
CA LYS A 181 14.93 -20.60 20.03
C LYS A 181 16.03 -19.80 19.33
N ALA A 182 16.86 -20.47 18.52
CA ALA A 182 17.91 -19.79 17.76
C ALA A 182 17.36 -18.78 16.73
N LYS A 183 16.22 -19.08 16.10
CA LYS A 183 15.56 -18.14 15.17
C LYS A 183 14.89 -16.97 15.88
N ASP A 184 14.30 -17.20 17.04
CA ASP A 184 13.71 -16.14 17.86
C ASP A 184 14.77 -15.11 18.30
N GLU A 185 15.99 -15.57 18.59
CA GLU A 185 17.10 -14.69 18.94
C GLU A 185 17.57 -13.81 17.76
N ILE A 186 17.65 -14.38 16.55
CA ILE A 186 17.95 -13.61 15.33
C ILE A 186 16.87 -12.54 15.07
N ILE A 187 15.60 -12.88 15.29
CA ILE A 187 14.48 -11.94 15.14
C ILE A 187 14.58 -10.81 16.18
N ARG A 188 15.00 -11.12 17.42
CA ARG A 188 15.22 -10.12 18.47
C ARG A 188 16.30 -9.12 18.06
N GLU A 189 17.45 -9.59 17.59
CA GLU A 189 18.56 -8.73 17.14
C GLU A 189 18.16 -7.86 15.95
N LEU A 190 17.44 -8.41 14.95
CA LEU A 190 16.96 -7.63 13.81
C LEU A 190 15.96 -6.54 14.22
N ARG A 191 15.12 -6.80 15.23
CA ARG A 191 14.20 -5.79 15.78
C ARG A 191 14.95 -4.68 16.50
N GLU A 192 15.98 -5.00 17.26
CA GLU A 192 16.83 -4.01 17.92
C GLU A 192 17.56 -3.12 16.89
N GLN A 193 18.08 -3.71 15.82
CA GLN A 193 18.67 -2.95 14.70
C GLN A 193 17.65 -2.06 13.98
N LEU A 194 16.43 -2.55 13.76
CA LEU A 194 15.35 -1.76 13.17
C LEU A 194 14.96 -0.56 14.04
N MET A 195 14.87 -0.76 15.37
CA MET A 195 14.55 0.31 16.31
C MET A 195 15.61 1.41 16.35
N LEU A 196 16.89 1.06 16.22
CA LEU A 196 17.98 2.03 16.10
C LEU A 196 17.87 2.88 14.81
N ASN A 197 17.41 2.29 13.70
CA ASN A 197 17.24 2.99 12.41
C ASN A 197 15.96 3.84 12.32
N VAL A 198 14.86 3.43 12.96
CA VAL A 198 13.60 4.19 13.00
C VAL A 198 13.73 5.44 13.90
N GLY A 199 14.72 5.49 14.78
CA GLY A 199 14.99 6.58 15.71
C GLY A 199 15.99 7.65 15.25
N SER A 200 16.38 7.73 13.96
CA SER A 200 17.44 8.66 13.57
C SER A 200 16.99 10.13 13.73
N LYS A 201 17.51 10.74 14.79
CA LYS A 201 17.28 12.14 15.18
C LYS A 201 17.70 13.10 14.06
N GLU A 202 18.61 12.67 13.18
CA GLU A 202 19.02 13.38 11.96
C GLU A 202 17.90 13.48 10.93
N LEU A 203 17.22 12.37 10.57
CA LEU A 203 16.18 12.40 9.54
C LEU A 203 15.00 13.29 9.96
N LYS A 204 14.63 13.25 11.26
CA LYS A 204 13.60 14.13 11.82
C LYS A 204 14.02 15.61 11.84
N LYS A 205 15.31 15.90 12.05
CA LYS A 205 15.85 17.28 11.96
C LYS A 205 15.83 17.79 10.52
N GLU A 206 16.17 16.93 9.57
CA GLU A 206 16.24 17.28 8.15
C GLU A 206 14.86 17.55 7.56
N VAL A 207 13.87 16.70 7.88
CA VAL A 207 12.46 16.91 7.51
C VAL A 207 11.93 18.23 8.09
N ASN A 208 12.25 18.54 9.36
CA ASN A 208 11.86 19.81 9.97
C ASN A 208 12.55 21.03 9.33
N LYS A 209 13.81 20.89 8.89
CA LYS A 209 14.53 21.96 8.19
C LYS A 209 13.91 22.22 6.82
N LEU A 210 13.60 21.17 6.06
CA LEU A 210 12.91 21.26 4.77
C LEU A 210 11.51 21.90 4.92
N GLY A 211 10.74 21.51 5.93
CA GLY A 211 9.43 22.11 6.22
C GLY A 211 9.50 23.63 6.44
N LYS A 212 10.51 24.11 7.19
CA LYS A 212 10.73 25.55 7.40
C LYS A 212 11.10 26.28 6.10
N THR A 213 11.92 25.68 5.25
CA THR A 213 12.30 26.27 3.95
C THR A 213 11.09 26.41 3.04
N ILE A 214 10.27 25.36 2.94
CA ILE A 214 9.04 25.37 2.12
C ILE A 214 8.09 26.49 2.58
N GLN A 215 7.91 26.63 3.90
CA GLN A 215 7.02 27.65 4.45
C GLN A 215 7.52 29.08 4.18
N LYS A 216 8.84 29.30 4.23
CA LYS A 216 9.44 30.60 3.86
C LYS A 216 9.21 30.92 2.38
N SER A 217 9.52 29.99 1.48
CA SER A 217 9.30 30.18 0.04
C SER A 217 7.83 30.45 -0.31
N ASN A 218 6.89 29.82 0.39
CA ASN A 218 5.46 30.06 0.18
C ASN A 218 5.05 31.49 0.57
N ASN A 219 5.62 32.03 1.65
CA ASN A 219 5.37 33.42 2.05
C ASN A 219 5.96 34.42 1.06
N ASP A 220 7.17 34.15 0.54
CA ASP A 220 7.80 35.01 -0.46
C ASP A 220 6.98 35.06 -1.75
N LEU A 221 6.47 33.91 -2.23
CA LEU A 221 5.57 33.84 -3.39
C LEU A 221 4.29 34.64 -3.19
N LYS A 222 3.71 34.59 -1.99
CA LYS A 222 2.51 35.37 -1.66
C LYS A 222 2.77 36.87 -1.74
N ASN A 223 3.90 37.34 -1.19
CA ASN A 223 4.26 38.74 -1.27
C ASN A 223 4.46 39.21 -2.73
N TYR A 224 5.13 38.41 -3.56
CA TYR A 224 5.28 38.71 -4.99
C TYR A 224 3.92 38.78 -5.71
N SER A 225 2.99 37.89 -5.39
CA SER A 225 1.63 37.92 -5.94
C SER A 225 0.88 39.20 -5.57
N ASP A 226 1.01 39.66 -4.32
CA ASP A 226 0.37 40.88 -3.84
C ASP A 226 0.96 42.14 -4.51
N ASP A 227 2.27 42.18 -4.72
CA ASP A 227 2.94 43.28 -5.42
C ASP A 227 2.55 43.35 -6.91
N ILE A 228 2.49 42.19 -7.60
CA ILE A 228 1.99 42.13 -8.98
C ILE A 228 0.55 42.65 -9.05
N THR A 229 -0.30 42.27 -8.09
CA THR A 229 -1.69 42.71 -8.05
C THR A 229 -1.80 44.23 -7.89
N LYS A 230 -0.94 44.85 -7.06
CA LYS A 230 -0.87 46.32 -6.94
C LYS A 230 -0.44 46.99 -8.24
N VAL A 231 0.62 46.49 -8.89
CA VAL A 231 1.13 47.06 -10.15
C VAL A 231 0.06 47.00 -11.24
N VAL A 232 -0.65 45.87 -11.36
CA VAL A 232 -1.77 45.72 -12.30
C VAL A 232 -2.90 46.71 -11.98
N GLY A 233 -3.19 46.93 -10.69
CA GLY A 233 -4.14 47.93 -10.23
C GLY A 233 -3.78 49.34 -10.70
N THR A 234 -2.53 49.77 -10.49
CA THR A 234 -2.03 51.10 -10.91
C THR A 234 -2.11 51.26 -12.43
N LEU A 235 -1.63 50.28 -13.20
CA LEU A 235 -1.66 50.33 -14.67
C LEU A 235 -3.09 50.45 -15.22
N LYS A 236 -4.07 49.82 -14.56
CA LYS A 236 -5.48 49.89 -14.96
C LYS A 236 -6.07 51.30 -14.75
N VAL A 237 -5.65 51.99 -13.69
CA VAL A 237 -6.03 53.38 -13.43
C VAL A 237 -5.40 54.30 -14.48
N GLU A 238 -4.09 54.19 -14.69
CA GLU A 238 -3.36 55.00 -15.68
C GLU A 238 -3.94 54.83 -17.10
N LEU A 239 -4.27 53.60 -17.51
CA LEU A 239 -4.90 53.33 -18.80
C LEU A 239 -6.27 54.02 -18.94
N THR A 240 -7.04 54.06 -17.84
CA THR A 240 -8.35 54.70 -17.83
C THR A 240 -8.23 56.21 -18.00
N ASP A 241 -7.22 56.82 -17.38
CA ASP A 241 -6.97 58.26 -17.47
C ASP A 241 -6.42 58.65 -18.85
N ILE A 242 -5.50 57.86 -19.42
CA ILE A 242 -5.05 58.03 -20.81
C ILE A 242 -6.24 57.95 -21.77
N LYS A 243 -7.15 56.98 -21.59
CA LYS A 243 -8.33 56.83 -22.45
C LYS A 243 -9.27 58.04 -22.38
N LYS A 244 -9.46 58.63 -21.19
CA LYS A 244 -10.24 59.87 -21.03
C LYS A 244 -9.58 61.05 -21.73
N GLU A 245 -8.26 61.17 -21.64
CA GLU A 245 -7.51 62.26 -22.25
C GLU A 245 -7.50 62.16 -23.79
N VAL A 246 -7.29 60.97 -24.33
CA VAL A 246 -7.42 60.70 -25.78
C VAL A 246 -8.82 61.05 -26.27
N ASN A 247 -9.87 60.66 -25.55
CA ASN A 247 -11.25 61.00 -25.93
C ASN A 247 -11.52 62.51 -25.92
N LYS A 248 -10.96 63.27 -24.98
CA LYS A 248 -11.06 64.74 -24.99
C LYS A 248 -10.39 65.34 -26.22
N GLN A 249 -9.18 64.91 -26.55
CA GLN A 249 -8.43 65.43 -27.70
C GLN A 249 -9.10 65.10 -29.04
N VAL A 250 -9.71 63.92 -29.17
CA VAL A 250 -10.47 63.48 -30.36
C VAL A 250 -11.71 64.35 -30.63
N ILE A 251 -12.33 64.92 -29.58
CA ILE A 251 -13.49 65.80 -29.71
C ILE A 251 -13.10 67.20 -30.24
N THR A 252 -11.85 67.63 -30.03
CA THR A 252 -11.32 68.96 -30.39
C THR A 252 -10.53 69.03 -31.71
N MET A 253 -10.48 67.96 -32.52
CA MET A 253 -9.54 67.87 -33.65
C MET A 253 -10.21 67.76 -35.03
N ASP A 254 -9.62 68.44 -36.02
CA ASP A 254 -10.07 68.44 -37.42
C ASP A 254 -9.71 67.14 -38.18
N SER A 255 -10.39 66.88 -39.30
CA SER A 255 -10.51 65.57 -39.99
C SER A 255 -9.22 64.76 -40.24
N ASN A 256 -8.07 65.41 -40.50
CA ASN A 256 -6.78 64.72 -40.71
C ASN A 256 -6.24 64.02 -39.45
N ASN A 257 -6.57 64.52 -38.26
CA ASN A 257 -6.12 63.91 -37.00
C ASN A 257 -6.91 62.64 -36.66
N LYS A 258 -8.15 62.49 -37.16
CA LYS A 258 -8.95 61.26 -37.02
C LYS A 258 -8.29 60.07 -37.72
N LEU A 259 -7.66 60.29 -38.88
CA LEU A 259 -6.89 59.27 -39.60
C LEU A 259 -5.66 58.82 -38.81
N LEU A 260 -4.91 59.77 -38.24
CA LEU A 260 -3.73 59.52 -37.41
C LEU A 260 -4.07 58.74 -36.12
N VAL A 261 -5.20 59.04 -35.47
CA VAL A 261 -5.69 58.30 -34.30
C VAL A 261 -6.07 56.85 -34.64
N ASN A 262 -6.65 56.62 -35.82
CA ASN A 262 -6.96 55.27 -36.28
C ASN A 262 -5.70 54.46 -36.60
N GLU A 263 -4.67 55.07 -37.20
CA GLU A 263 -3.37 54.43 -37.40
C GLU A 263 -2.64 54.14 -36.09
N LEU A 264 -2.67 55.07 -35.13
CA LEU A 264 -2.13 54.86 -33.79
C LEU A 264 -2.85 53.74 -33.05
N SER A 265 -4.19 53.67 -33.14
CA SER A 265 -4.97 52.59 -32.54
C SER A 265 -4.61 51.23 -33.14
N LYS A 266 -4.35 51.17 -34.45
CA LYS A 266 -3.90 49.95 -35.12
C LYS A 266 -2.51 49.54 -34.65
N LYS A 267 -1.56 50.48 -34.59
CA LYS A 267 -0.20 50.21 -34.07
C LYS A 267 -0.21 49.78 -32.60
N ILE A 268 -1.07 50.36 -31.76
CA ILE A 268 -1.23 49.94 -30.36
C ILE A 268 -1.74 48.49 -30.29
N LYS A 269 -2.70 48.13 -31.13
CA LYS A 269 -3.23 46.76 -31.19
C LYS A 269 -2.18 45.76 -31.68
N ASP A 270 -1.39 46.13 -32.68
CA ASP A 270 -0.29 45.30 -33.18
C ASP A 270 0.83 45.15 -32.13
N PHE A 271 1.13 46.21 -31.38
CA PHE A 271 2.08 46.18 -30.27
C PHE A 271 1.58 45.32 -29.11
N GLN A 272 0.29 45.41 -28.75
CA GLN A 272 -0.34 44.55 -27.75
C GLN A 272 -0.28 43.07 -28.15
N ASN A 273 -0.59 42.74 -29.41
CA ASN A 273 -0.49 41.37 -29.92
C ASN A 273 0.96 40.86 -29.89
N THR A 274 1.93 41.73 -30.21
CA THR A 274 3.36 41.40 -30.16
C THR A 274 3.83 41.13 -28.73
N ILE A 275 3.45 41.97 -27.75
CA ILE A 275 3.76 41.74 -26.33
C ILE A 275 3.11 40.45 -25.83
N MET A 276 1.85 40.19 -26.19
CA MET A 276 1.16 38.96 -25.81
C MET A 276 1.87 37.72 -26.37
N GLY A 277 2.34 37.79 -27.63
CA GLY A 277 3.14 36.75 -28.25
C GLY A 277 4.46 36.50 -27.52
N LEU A 278 5.22 37.56 -27.22
CA LEU A 278 6.49 37.47 -26.48
C LEU A 278 6.29 36.89 -25.06
N ILE A 279 5.25 37.31 -24.34
CA ILE A 279 4.92 36.75 -23.01
C ILE A 279 4.56 35.27 -23.11
N LEU A 280 3.80 34.86 -24.13
CA LEU A 280 3.44 33.45 -24.34
C LEU A 280 4.67 32.60 -24.70
N ASP A 281 5.58 33.12 -25.51
CA ASP A 281 6.81 32.42 -25.90
C ASP A 281 7.81 32.32 -24.74
N ASP A 282 7.97 33.38 -23.94
CA ASP A 282 8.79 33.35 -22.72
C ASP A 282 8.22 32.38 -21.68
N ASN A 283 6.90 32.35 -21.49
CA ASN A 283 6.25 31.39 -20.61
C ASN A 283 6.41 29.94 -21.10
N LYS A 284 6.32 29.70 -22.41
CA LYS A 284 6.59 28.36 -22.98
C LYS A 284 8.03 27.93 -22.76
N ARG A 285 8.99 28.85 -22.91
CA ARG A 285 10.41 28.59 -22.66
C ARG A 285 10.67 28.28 -21.20
N LEU A 286 10.12 29.06 -20.28
CA LEU A 286 10.18 28.82 -18.83
C LEU A 286 9.60 27.46 -18.45
N ILE A 287 8.43 27.10 -18.98
CA ILE A 287 7.82 25.78 -18.74
C ILE A 287 8.72 24.65 -19.25
N LYS A 288 9.34 24.84 -20.43
CA LYS A 288 10.28 23.87 -20.99
C LYS A 288 11.53 23.71 -20.11
N ASP A 289 12.13 24.81 -19.68
CA ASP A 289 13.33 24.81 -18.82
C ASP A 289 13.04 24.21 -17.44
N ILE A 290 11.85 24.49 -16.87
CA ILE A 290 11.37 23.86 -15.63
C ILE A 290 11.20 22.34 -15.83
N ASN A 291 10.59 21.91 -16.93
CA ASN A 291 10.41 20.49 -17.23
C ASN A 291 11.75 19.77 -17.45
N GLU A 292 12.71 20.38 -18.15
CA GLU A 292 14.05 19.84 -18.31
C GLU A 292 14.79 19.73 -16.96
N THR A 293 14.64 20.73 -16.09
CA THR A 293 15.23 20.72 -14.74
C THR A 293 14.64 19.63 -13.86
N ILE A 294 13.30 19.47 -13.90
CA ILE A 294 12.58 18.42 -13.18
C ILE A 294 13.01 17.03 -13.68
N ASN A 295 13.06 16.84 -15.01
CA ASN A 295 13.47 15.57 -15.60
C ASN A 295 14.91 15.19 -15.21
N LYS A 296 15.83 16.16 -15.23
CA LYS A 296 17.22 15.94 -14.80
C LYS A 296 17.31 15.59 -13.31
N HIS A 297 16.48 16.19 -12.46
CA HIS A 297 16.40 15.82 -11.05
C HIS A 297 15.83 14.41 -10.85
N LEU A 298 14.82 14.02 -11.62
CA LEU A 298 14.25 12.67 -11.59
C LEU A 298 15.23 11.61 -12.08
N GLU A 299 16.03 11.92 -13.10
CA GLU A 299 17.13 11.06 -13.57
C GLU A 299 18.20 10.88 -12.50
N ASN A 300 18.68 11.98 -11.90
CA ASN A 300 19.65 11.91 -10.81
C ASN A 300 19.15 11.07 -9.62
N ILE A 301 17.86 11.18 -9.26
CA ILE A 301 17.26 10.34 -8.20
C ILE A 301 17.26 8.85 -8.62
N ARG A 302 16.95 8.56 -9.89
CA ARG A 302 16.97 7.19 -10.44
C ARG A 302 18.37 6.59 -10.45
N ASP A 303 19.37 7.38 -10.82
CA ASP A 303 20.76 6.94 -10.88
C ASP A 303 21.35 6.75 -9.49
N THR A 304 21.02 7.64 -8.54
CA THR A 304 21.38 7.47 -7.12
C THR A 304 20.76 6.20 -6.53
N SER A 305 19.49 5.91 -6.87
CA SER A 305 18.79 4.70 -6.44
C SER A 305 19.38 3.42 -7.08
N LYS A 306 19.90 3.50 -8.31
CA LYS A 306 20.64 2.41 -8.96
C LYS A 306 22.00 2.18 -8.30
N GLU A 307 22.76 3.24 -8.03
CA GLU A 307 24.06 3.12 -7.34
C GLU A 307 23.91 2.54 -5.93
N GLU A 308 22.85 2.90 -5.20
CA GLU A 308 22.55 2.31 -3.90
C GLU A 308 22.16 0.83 -4.00
N LYS A 309 21.37 0.45 -5.02
CA LYS A 309 21.08 -0.96 -5.32
C LYS A 309 22.34 -1.75 -5.66
N ASP A 310 23.22 -1.21 -6.50
CA ASP A 310 24.46 -1.88 -6.90
C ASP A 310 25.46 -2.00 -5.74
N LYS A 311 25.51 -1.00 -4.84
CA LYS A 311 26.27 -1.09 -3.58
C LYS A 311 25.70 -2.16 -2.65
N SER A 312 24.37 -2.26 -2.54
CA SER A 312 23.70 -3.31 -1.75
C SER A 312 24.00 -4.71 -2.30
N ILE A 313 23.90 -4.90 -3.61
CA ILE A 313 24.19 -6.19 -4.28
C ILE A 313 25.66 -6.58 -4.11
N LYS A 314 26.60 -5.63 -4.21
CA LYS A 314 28.04 -5.88 -3.96
C LYS A 314 28.32 -6.25 -2.49
N LEU A 315 27.60 -5.66 -1.54
CA LEU A 315 27.69 -6.01 -0.12
C LEU A 315 27.14 -7.41 0.16
N GLU A 316 26.05 -7.79 -0.51
CA GLU A 316 25.41 -9.11 -0.38
C GLU A 316 26.29 -10.22 -0.98
N ALA A 317 26.88 -9.99 -2.15
CA ALA A 317 27.84 -10.91 -2.77
C ALA A 317 29.14 -11.07 -1.95
N LYS A 318 29.60 -10.01 -1.27
CA LYS A 318 30.72 -10.11 -0.31
C LYS A 318 30.34 -10.92 0.93
N ARG A 319 29.12 -10.78 1.45
CA ARG A 319 28.61 -11.57 2.59
C ARG A 319 28.46 -13.05 2.25
N GLU A 320 28.03 -13.39 1.03
CA GLU A 320 27.99 -14.79 0.57
C GLU A 320 29.38 -15.42 0.43
N LYS A 321 30.38 -14.68 -0.08
CA LYS A 321 31.78 -15.19 -0.12
C LYS A 321 32.32 -15.51 1.28
N ILE A 322 32.02 -14.69 2.28
CA ILE A 322 32.43 -14.94 3.68
C ILE A 322 31.72 -16.20 4.23
N LYS A 323 30.44 -16.39 3.91
CA LYS A 323 29.64 -17.55 4.32
C LYS A 323 30.13 -18.87 3.69
N ASN A 324 30.58 -18.82 2.44
CA ASN A 324 31.15 -19.99 1.77
C ASN A 324 32.57 -20.33 2.26
N ASN A 325 33.39 -19.33 2.62
CA ASN A 325 34.69 -19.59 3.23
C ASN A 325 34.58 -20.15 4.67
N THR A 326 33.55 -19.79 5.43
CA THR A 326 33.32 -20.36 6.77
C THR A 326 32.86 -21.82 6.74
N ASN A 327 32.21 -22.26 5.67
CA ASN A 327 31.80 -23.66 5.52
C ASN A 327 32.95 -24.62 5.15
N ASN A 328 34.09 -24.11 4.66
CA ASN A 328 35.29 -24.91 4.40
C ASN A 328 36.25 -25.04 5.61
N PHE A 329 35.88 -24.51 6.77
CA PHE A 329 36.70 -24.59 8.00
C PHE A 329 36.38 -25.81 8.89
N LYS A 330 35.71 -26.83 8.36
CA LYS A 330 35.54 -28.12 9.04
C LYS A 330 36.57 -29.12 8.52
N GLY A 331 37.79 -28.94 8.99
CA GLY A 331 38.89 -29.91 8.84
C GLY A 331 40.10 -29.31 8.15
N ASP A 332 40.95 -28.59 8.90
CA ASP A 332 42.39 -28.85 8.86
C ASP A 332 43.16 -28.13 9.99
N ASP A 333 44.07 -28.91 10.56
CA ASP A 333 45.25 -28.64 11.38
C ASP A 333 45.75 -27.20 11.65
N GLY A 334 44.96 -26.34 12.30
CA GLY A 334 45.46 -25.23 13.13
C GLY A 334 46.23 -24.09 12.42
N THR A 335 46.55 -24.21 11.14
CA THR A 335 47.22 -23.20 10.32
C THR A 335 46.24 -22.17 9.74
N GLY A 336 44.95 -22.53 9.64
CA GLY A 336 43.90 -21.64 9.11
C GLY A 336 43.52 -20.47 10.04
N VAL A 337 43.62 -20.66 11.36
CA VAL A 337 43.27 -19.60 12.35
C VAL A 337 44.26 -18.43 12.28
N GLN A 338 45.55 -18.71 12.03
CA GLN A 338 46.57 -17.67 11.85
C GLN A 338 46.38 -16.88 10.55
N LYS A 339 45.87 -17.51 9.49
CA LYS A 339 45.57 -16.83 8.22
C LYS A 339 44.33 -15.93 8.33
N PHE A 340 43.29 -16.40 9.02
CA PHE A 340 42.07 -15.63 9.25
C PHE A 340 42.33 -14.40 10.14
N SER A 341 43.17 -14.53 11.17
CA SER A 341 43.53 -13.41 12.05
C SER A 341 44.31 -12.32 11.31
N LYS A 342 45.21 -12.70 10.39
CA LYS A 342 45.99 -11.77 9.56
C LYS A 342 45.14 -11.06 8.49
N GLU A 343 44.14 -11.75 7.94
CA GLU A 343 43.17 -11.15 7.03
C GLU A 343 42.17 -10.23 7.75
N LEU A 344 41.84 -10.52 9.01
CA LEU A 344 41.02 -9.63 9.86
C LEU A 344 41.78 -8.38 10.31
N GLU A 345 43.07 -8.50 10.64
CA GLU A 345 43.94 -7.34 10.94
C GLU A 345 44.07 -6.41 9.73
N ASN A 346 44.27 -6.94 8.52
CA ASN A 346 44.24 -6.15 7.28
C ASN A 346 42.85 -5.55 6.98
N PHE A 347 41.76 -6.09 7.56
CA PHE A 347 40.41 -5.55 7.42
C PHE A 347 40.11 -4.44 8.45
N LEU A 348 40.84 -4.42 9.58
CA LEU A 348 40.73 -3.43 10.65
C LEU A 348 41.70 -2.25 10.47
N GLU A 349 42.71 -2.35 9.61
CA GLU A 349 43.42 -1.19 9.08
C GLU A 349 42.49 -0.39 8.14
N MET A 350 41.60 0.40 8.74
CA MET A 350 40.91 1.49 8.07
C MET A 350 41.96 2.48 7.54
N PRO A 351 41.91 2.88 6.25
CA PRO A 351 42.51 4.14 5.86
C PRO A 351 41.76 5.23 6.63
N GLU A 352 42.48 6.04 7.40
CA GLU A 352 41.98 7.31 7.93
C GLU A 352 41.32 8.09 6.79
N LEU A 353 39.99 8.09 6.77
CA LEU A 353 39.20 8.93 5.89
C LEU A 353 38.40 9.88 6.76
N ASP A 354 39.14 10.82 7.35
CA ASP A 354 38.56 12.10 7.73
C ASP A 354 39.61 13.20 7.78
N LYS A 355 39.80 13.93 6.67
CA LYS A 355 40.19 15.36 6.65
C LYS A 355 39.78 16.01 5.33
N LYS A 356 38.48 16.33 5.19
CA LYS A 356 37.95 17.54 4.54
C LYS A 356 36.43 17.43 4.38
N LEU A 357 35.72 17.91 5.40
CA LEU A 357 34.39 18.52 5.28
C LEU A 357 34.26 19.59 6.36
#